data_AF-A0A7K1C4W5-F1
#
_entry.id   AF-A0A7K1C4W5-F1
#
_cell.length_a   1.000
_cell.length_b   1.000
_cell.length_c   1.000
_cell.angle_alpha   90.00
_cell.angle_beta   90.00
_cell.angle_gamma   90.00
#
_symmetry.space_group_name_H-M   'P 1'
#
loop_
_entity.id
_entity.type
_entity.pdbx_description
1 polymer ?
#
loop_
_entity_poly.entity_id
_entity_poly.type
_entity_poly.pdbx_seq_one_letter_code
_entity_poly.pdbx_strand_id
1 'polypeptide(L)'
;MSDLTTVGDADNWMCWLCDKPVDPEASINADLGPSVDSYAATRVKKGKDYVERLAHRACNTMKGKVAPVVPWSPELFVVDPSPIFEAVERLRTKGGREIVARCPDENDANVASDWLLDRLSRLAPDLDVATQISPGGGQFMLAITVR
;
A
#
# COMPACT_ATOMS: atom_id res chain seq x y z
N MET A 1 13.72 -13.92 11.65
CA MET A 1 14.17 -12.83 10.79
C MET A 1 14.68 -13.50 9.55
N SER A 2 13.95 -13.32 8.47
CA SER A 2 14.24 -13.90 7.16
C SER A 2 15.46 -13.20 6.57
N ASP A 3 16.14 -13.91 5.69
CA ASP A 3 17.22 -13.33 4.91
C ASP A 3 16.68 -12.28 3.93
N LEU A 4 17.44 -11.21 3.68
CA LEU A 4 17.03 -10.09 2.84
C LEU A 4 16.69 -10.54 1.41
N THR A 5 17.46 -11.46 0.83
CA THR A 5 17.23 -11.97 -0.52
C THR A 5 15.90 -12.73 -0.58
N THR A 6 15.60 -13.53 0.45
CA THR A 6 14.32 -14.27 0.51
C THR A 6 13.11 -13.32 0.54
N VAL A 7 13.20 -12.25 1.33
CA VAL A 7 12.13 -11.22 1.40
C VAL A 7 12.06 -10.43 0.10
N GLY A 8 13.22 -10.09 -0.47
CA GLY A 8 13.33 -9.41 -1.76
C GLY A 8 12.64 -10.18 -2.88
N ASP A 9 12.96 -11.46 -3.02
CA ASP A 9 12.37 -12.32 -4.04
C ASP A 9 10.85 -12.49 -3.84
N ALA A 10 10.40 -12.63 -2.58
CA ALA A 10 8.97 -12.74 -2.27
C ALA A 10 8.16 -11.49 -2.65
N ASP A 11 8.77 -10.30 -2.53
CA ASP A 11 8.16 -9.01 -2.90
C ASP A 11 8.57 -8.53 -4.31
N ASN A 12 9.17 -9.40 -5.13
CA ASN A 12 9.66 -9.09 -6.48
C ASN A 12 10.59 -7.86 -6.53
N TRP A 13 11.37 -7.65 -5.49
CA TRP A 13 12.25 -6.49 -5.33
C TRP A 13 11.53 -5.15 -5.39
N MET A 14 10.25 -5.11 -5.00
CA MET A 14 9.43 -3.90 -4.91
C MET A 14 9.22 -3.50 -3.45
N CYS A 15 9.43 -2.23 -3.13
CA CYS A 15 9.15 -1.70 -1.80
C CYS A 15 7.65 -1.76 -1.53
N TRP A 16 7.25 -2.49 -0.49
CA TRP A 16 5.84 -2.72 -0.18
C TRP A 16 5.08 -1.44 0.20
N LEU A 17 5.77 -0.35 0.57
CA LEU A 17 5.18 0.93 0.96
C LEU A 17 5.10 1.94 -0.18
N CYS A 18 6.22 2.25 -0.83
CA CYS A 18 6.26 3.27 -1.88
C CYS A 18 6.07 2.73 -3.29
N ASP A 19 6.02 1.40 -3.46
CA ASP A 19 5.83 0.71 -4.74
C ASP A 19 6.91 0.97 -5.79
N LYS A 20 8.12 1.30 -5.34
CA LYS A 20 9.27 1.51 -6.22
C LYS A 20 10.23 0.33 -6.16
N PRO A 21 10.96 0.05 -7.24
CA PRO A 21 12.02 -0.94 -7.23
C PRO A 21 13.05 -0.65 -6.13
N VAL A 22 13.52 -1.72 -5.50
CA VAL A 22 14.61 -1.71 -4.52
C VAL A 22 15.79 -2.38 -5.18
N ASP A 23 16.94 -1.69 -5.21
CA ASP A 23 18.17 -2.24 -5.75
C ASP A 23 18.81 -3.22 -4.72
N PRO A 24 18.96 -4.51 -5.04
CA PRO A 24 19.60 -5.49 -4.15
C PRO A 24 21.06 -5.15 -3.81
N GLU A 25 21.75 -4.48 -4.74
CA GLU A 25 23.18 -4.18 -4.61
C GLU A 25 23.43 -2.80 -3.99
N ALA A 26 22.38 -2.01 -3.76
CA ALA A 26 22.51 -0.73 -3.10
C ALA A 26 22.97 -0.91 -1.65
N SER A 27 23.77 0.06 -1.17
CA SER A 27 24.21 0.08 0.21
C SER A 27 23.02 0.08 1.17
N ILE A 28 23.02 -0.84 2.14
CA ILE A 28 22.01 -0.91 3.21
C ILE A 28 21.94 0.37 4.08
N ASN A 29 22.96 1.23 3.99
CA ASN A 29 23.02 2.50 4.69
C ASN A 29 22.46 3.68 3.88
N ALA A 30 22.17 3.49 2.59
CA ALA A 30 21.52 4.50 1.77
C ALA A 30 20.02 4.55 2.07
N ASP A 31 19.41 5.72 1.88
CA ASP A 31 17.96 5.90 2.06
C ASP A 31 17.13 4.99 1.14
N LEU A 32 17.60 4.80 -0.09
CA LEU A 32 17.04 3.87 -1.08
C LEU A 32 17.69 2.48 -1.04
N GLY A 33 18.46 2.18 0.02
CA GLY A 33 19.01 0.84 0.25
C GLY A 33 17.92 -0.16 0.64
N PRO A 34 18.16 -1.46 0.43
CA PRO A 34 17.22 -2.52 0.78
C PRO A 34 17.14 -2.74 2.30
N SER A 35 15.95 -3.06 2.80
CA SER A 35 15.73 -3.40 4.20
C SER A 35 14.55 -4.35 4.38
N VAL A 36 14.59 -5.15 5.45
CA VAL A 36 13.46 -5.99 5.86
C VAL A 36 12.59 -5.21 6.84
N ASP A 37 11.31 -5.06 6.51
CA ASP A 37 10.30 -4.46 7.37
C ASP A 37 9.46 -5.53 8.07
N SER A 38 9.26 -5.36 9.38
CA SER A 38 8.52 -6.30 10.23
C SER A 38 7.26 -5.68 10.81
N TYR A 39 6.58 -4.76 10.10
CA TYR A 39 5.37 -4.10 10.60
C TYR A 39 4.30 -5.09 11.09
N ALA A 40 4.09 -6.18 10.35
CA ALA A 40 3.09 -7.21 10.70
C ALA A 40 3.35 -7.86 12.07
N ALA A 41 4.59 -7.84 12.58
CA ALA A 41 4.91 -8.32 13.92
C ALA A 41 4.19 -7.54 15.03
N THR A 42 3.78 -6.29 14.76
CA THR A 42 3.00 -5.46 15.70
C THR A 42 1.53 -5.88 15.76
N ARG A 43 1.06 -6.66 14.77
CA ARG A 43 -0.34 -7.07 14.58
C ARG A 43 -0.64 -8.44 15.19
N VAL A 44 0.40 -9.20 15.54
CA VAL A 44 0.27 -10.57 16.06
C VAL A 44 0.78 -10.66 17.49
N LYS A 45 0.31 -11.67 18.23
CA LYS A 45 0.84 -11.97 19.58
C LYS A 45 2.31 -12.39 19.48
N LYS A 46 3.08 -12.12 20.53
CA LYS A 46 4.49 -12.52 20.62
C LYS A 46 4.64 -14.03 20.36
N GLY A 47 5.56 -14.39 19.46
CA GLY A 47 5.85 -15.78 19.09
C GLY A 47 4.89 -16.38 18.05
N LYS A 48 3.98 -15.59 17.49
CA LYS A 48 3.22 -15.97 16.29
C LYS A 48 3.96 -15.54 15.03
N ASP A 49 3.77 -16.32 13.97
CA ASP A 49 4.31 -16.04 12.66
C ASP A 49 3.68 -14.76 12.09
N TYR A 50 4.49 -14.03 11.34
CA TYR A 50 4.10 -12.82 10.61
C TYR A 50 4.94 -12.74 9.34
N VAL A 51 4.43 -11.98 8.36
CA VAL A 51 5.13 -11.76 7.09
C VAL A 51 6.06 -10.57 7.25
N GLU A 52 7.32 -10.76 6.86
CA GLU A 52 8.29 -9.69 6.66
C GLU A 52 8.21 -9.23 5.20
N ARG A 53 8.35 -7.92 4.97
CA ARG A 53 8.18 -7.30 3.65
C ARG A 53 9.39 -6.46 3.28
N LEU A 54 9.71 -6.36 2.00
CA LEU A 54 10.83 -5.58 1.50
C LEU A 54 10.48 -4.09 1.50
N ALA A 55 11.32 -3.27 2.12
CA ALA A 55 11.18 -1.81 2.09
C ALA A 55 12.52 -1.14 1.78
N HIS A 56 12.48 0.03 1.15
CA HIS A 56 13.61 0.95 1.22
C HIS A 56 13.90 1.31 2.69
N ARG A 57 15.16 1.51 3.02
CA ARG A 57 15.60 1.88 4.37
C ARG A 57 14.85 3.11 4.91
N ALA A 58 14.62 4.12 4.08
CA ALA A 58 13.87 5.33 4.45
C ALA A 58 12.35 5.10 4.61
N CYS A 59 11.80 4.06 3.97
CA CYS A 59 10.39 3.69 4.10
C CYS A 59 10.12 2.78 5.31
N ASN A 60 11.14 2.09 5.82
CA ASN A 60 11.00 1.10 6.88
C ASN A 60 10.25 1.67 8.10
N THR A 61 9.24 0.94 8.55
CA THR A 61 8.37 1.31 9.68
C THR A 61 9.09 1.16 11.02
N MET A 62 10.26 0.52 11.05
CA MET A 62 11.02 0.18 12.25
C MET A 62 10.16 -0.56 13.27
N LYS A 63 9.40 -1.56 12.80
CA LYS A 63 8.41 -2.32 13.59
C LYS A 63 7.33 -1.40 14.17
N GLY A 64 6.76 -0.56 13.31
CA GLY A 64 5.66 0.35 13.65
C GLY A 64 6.02 1.57 14.50
N LYS A 65 7.32 1.86 14.70
CA LYS A 65 7.76 3.13 15.30
C LYS A 65 7.55 4.31 14.35
N VAL A 66 7.66 4.05 13.05
CA VAL A 66 7.34 4.95 11.96
C VAL A 66 6.03 4.45 11.34
N ALA A 67 5.09 5.36 11.11
CA ALA A 67 3.82 5.01 10.49
C ALA A 67 4.04 4.56 9.04
N PRO A 68 3.44 3.43 8.60
CA PRO A 68 3.48 3.02 7.20
C PRO A 68 2.75 4.06 6.35
N VAL A 69 3.41 4.53 5.29
CA VAL A 69 2.84 5.48 4.34
C VAL A 69 2.83 4.84 2.97
N VAL A 70 1.63 4.72 2.39
CA VAL A 70 1.44 4.31 0.99
C VAL A 70 1.00 5.54 0.21
N PRO A 71 1.90 6.18 -0.56
CA PRO A 71 1.59 7.40 -1.27
C PRO A 71 0.67 7.10 -2.46
N TRP A 72 -0.22 8.05 -2.76
CA TRP A 72 -0.87 8.11 -4.07
C TRP A 72 0.15 8.46 -5.14
N SER A 73 -0.05 7.96 -6.36
CA SER A 73 0.79 8.38 -7.49
C SER A 73 0.63 9.88 -7.73
N PRO A 74 1.72 10.64 -7.88
CA PRO A 74 1.67 12.08 -8.17
C PRO A 74 1.14 12.38 -9.57
N GLU A 75 1.00 11.36 -10.43
CA GLU A 75 0.46 11.48 -11.79
C GLU A 75 -1.08 11.45 -11.82
N LEU A 76 -1.72 11.08 -10.70
CA LEU A 76 -3.18 11.00 -10.60
C LEU A 76 -3.79 12.33 -10.22
N PHE A 77 -4.84 12.73 -10.92
CA PHE A 77 -5.62 13.90 -10.57
C PHE A 77 -6.76 13.54 -9.61
N VAL A 78 -6.42 13.39 -8.33
CA VAL A 78 -7.36 13.09 -7.25
C VAL A 78 -7.47 14.25 -6.26
N VAL A 79 -8.68 14.47 -5.75
CA VAL A 79 -9.04 15.48 -4.75
C VAL A 79 -9.28 14.80 -3.41
N ASP A 80 -8.73 15.40 -2.35
CA ASP A 80 -8.75 14.90 -0.97
C ASP A 80 -8.44 13.40 -0.85
N PRO A 81 -7.28 12.94 -1.37
CA PRO A 81 -6.91 11.53 -1.29
C PRO A 81 -6.78 11.08 0.17
N SER A 82 -7.48 10.00 0.51
CA SER A 82 -7.41 9.37 1.82
C SER A 82 -6.11 8.58 1.99
N PRO A 83 -5.59 8.44 3.22
CA PRO A 83 -4.46 7.56 3.48
C PRO A 83 -4.78 6.11 3.10
N ILE A 84 -4.09 5.57 2.09
CA ILE A 84 -4.38 4.25 1.51
C ILE A 84 -4.20 3.13 2.53
N PHE A 85 -3.09 3.17 3.28
CA PHE A 85 -2.77 2.11 4.23
C PHE A 85 -3.85 1.99 5.31
N GLU A 86 -4.27 3.10 5.89
CA GLU A 86 -5.30 3.14 6.92
C GLU A 86 -6.67 2.74 6.40
N ALA A 87 -7.01 3.10 5.15
CA ALA A 87 -8.25 2.64 4.51
C ALA A 87 -8.26 1.12 4.35
N VAL A 88 -7.16 0.55 3.85
CA VAL A 88 -7.01 -0.91 3.70
C VAL A 88 -7.10 -1.61 5.05
N GLU A 89 -6.47 -1.07 6.10
CA GLU A 89 -6.52 -1.67 7.43
C GLU A 89 -7.91 -1.64 8.06
N ARG A 90 -8.67 -0.56 7.84
CA ARG A 90 -10.07 -0.51 8.27
C ARG A 90 -10.94 -1.48 7.48
N LEU A 91 -10.76 -1.58 6.16
CA LEU A 91 -11.46 -2.56 5.33
C LEU A 91 -11.12 -4.00 5.70
N ARG A 92 -9.86 -4.31 6.02
CA ARG A 92 -9.41 -5.62 6.49
C ARG A 92 -10.09 -6.02 7.80
N THR A 93 -10.34 -5.06 8.69
CA THR A 93 -10.92 -5.33 10.02
C THR A 93 -12.43 -5.28 10.05
N LYS A 94 -13.06 -4.42 9.25
CA LYS A 94 -14.52 -4.15 9.28
C LYS A 94 -15.26 -4.58 8.02
N GLY A 95 -14.54 -4.84 6.92
CA GLY A 95 -15.12 -5.06 5.60
C GLY A 95 -15.83 -3.82 5.06
N GLY A 96 -16.73 -4.03 4.10
CA GLY A 96 -17.64 -3.00 3.60
C GLY A 96 -17.03 -2.13 2.51
N ARG A 97 -17.22 -0.82 2.62
CA ARG A 97 -16.91 0.17 1.58
C ARG A 97 -16.29 1.41 2.20
N GLU A 98 -15.21 1.91 1.60
CA GLU A 98 -14.59 3.18 1.97
C GLU A 98 -14.41 4.08 0.75
N ILE A 99 -14.90 5.32 0.84
CA ILE A 99 -14.59 6.37 -0.12
C ILE A 99 -13.16 6.84 0.16
N VAL A 100 -12.31 6.84 -0.86
CA VAL A 100 -10.88 7.12 -0.71
C VAL A 100 -10.39 8.32 -1.51
N ALA A 101 -11.13 8.77 -2.52
CA ALA A 101 -10.78 9.96 -3.28
C ALA A 101 -12.01 10.52 -4.01
N ARG A 102 -11.90 11.75 -4.49
CA ARG A 102 -12.81 12.33 -5.49
C ARG A 102 -12.02 12.68 -6.75
N CYS A 103 -12.62 12.53 -7.91
CA CYS A 103 -12.00 12.80 -9.20
C CYS A 103 -12.83 13.86 -9.94
N PRO A 104 -12.19 14.83 -10.62
CA PRO A 104 -12.90 15.89 -11.33
C PRO A 104 -13.81 15.37 -12.44
N ASP A 105 -13.34 14.37 -13.20
CA ASP A 105 -14.10 13.73 -14.26
C ASP A 105 -14.03 12.20 -14.21
N GLU A 106 -14.77 11.56 -15.12
CA GLU A 106 -14.89 10.10 -15.19
C GLU A 106 -13.58 9.43 -15.65
N ASN A 107 -12.82 10.09 -16.52
CA ASN A 107 -11.56 9.55 -17.02
C ASN A 107 -10.51 9.52 -15.90
N ASP A 108 -10.38 10.61 -15.14
CA ASP A 108 -9.52 10.66 -13.96
C ASP A 108 -9.92 9.59 -12.94
N ALA A 109 -11.23 9.37 -12.74
CA ALA A 109 -11.73 8.33 -11.85
C ALA A 109 -11.34 6.92 -12.29
N ASN A 110 -11.43 6.63 -13.59
CA ASN A 110 -11.05 5.33 -14.14
C ASN A 110 -9.54 5.09 -14.03
N VAL A 111 -8.70 6.08 -14.38
CA VAL A 111 -7.24 5.97 -14.26
C VAL A 111 -6.84 5.77 -12.79
N ALA A 112 -7.42 6.53 -11.86
CA ALA A 112 -7.17 6.37 -10.44
C ALA A 112 -7.65 5.01 -9.91
N SER A 113 -8.78 4.51 -10.41
CA SER A 113 -9.31 3.18 -10.07
C SER A 113 -8.35 2.07 -10.50
N ASP A 114 -7.91 2.09 -11.76
CA ASP A 114 -7.02 1.06 -12.30
C ASP A 114 -5.67 1.05 -11.57
N TRP A 115 -5.09 2.23 -11.35
CA TRP A 115 -3.88 2.37 -10.56
C TRP A 115 -4.05 1.86 -9.13
N LEU A 116 -5.17 2.19 -8.48
CA LEU A 116 -5.41 1.81 -7.10
C LEU A 116 -5.59 0.29 -6.98
N LEU A 117 -6.34 -0.34 -7.89
CA LEU A 117 -6.49 -1.81 -7.90
C LEU A 117 -5.15 -2.51 -8.06
N ASP A 118 -4.34 -2.06 -9.01
CA ASP A 118 -2.99 -2.58 -9.22
C ASP A 118 -2.12 -2.40 -7.95
N ARG A 119 -2.15 -1.21 -7.33
CA ARG A 119 -1.42 -0.92 -6.10
C ARG A 119 -1.87 -1.79 -4.92
N LEU A 120 -3.18 -1.97 -4.76
CA LEU A 120 -3.77 -2.78 -3.69
C LEU A 120 -3.44 -4.27 -3.84
N SER A 121 -3.36 -4.78 -5.07
CA SER A 121 -2.98 -6.16 -5.34
C SER A 121 -1.61 -6.54 -4.78
N ARG A 122 -0.68 -5.58 -4.69
CA ARG A 122 0.66 -5.77 -4.09
C ARG A 122 0.71 -5.43 -2.60
N LEU A 123 -0.06 -4.42 -2.18
CA LEU A 123 -0.09 -3.99 -0.78
C LEU A 123 -0.78 -5.03 0.12
N ALA A 124 -1.93 -5.54 -0.31
CA ALA A 124 -2.79 -6.44 0.43
C ALA A 124 -3.31 -7.58 -0.47
N PRO A 125 -2.42 -8.47 -0.96
CA PRO A 125 -2.78 -9.55 -1.89
C PRO A 125 -3.79 -10.56 -1.31
N ASP A 126 -3.96 -10.57 0.00
CA ASP A 126 -4.87 -11.44 0.74
C ASP A 126 -6.26 -10.83 0.98
N LEU A 127 -6.48 -9.57 0.56
CA LEU A 127 -7.76 -8.89 0.67
C LEU A 127 -8.42 -8.81 -0.71
N ASP A 128 -9.57 -9.48 -0.89
CA ASP A 128 -10.36 -9.39 -2.12
C ASP A 128 -11.06 -8.03 -2.18
N VAL A 129 -10.52 -7.13 -2.99
CA VAL A 129 -11.01 -5.76 -3.13
C VAL A 129 -11.46 -5.46 -4.55
N ALA A 130 -12.37 -4.51 -4.65
CA ALA A 130 -12.74 -3.87 -5.88
C ALA A 130 -12.81 -2.35 -5.69
N THR A 131 -12.85 -1.63 -6.80
CA THR A 131 -13.16 -0.20 -6.81
C THR A 131 -14.58 0.01 -7.30
N GLN A 132 -15.19 1.09 -6.81
CA GLN A 132 -16.48 1.56 -7.26
C GLN A 132 -16.38 3.05 -7.53
N ILE A 133 -16.76 3.45 -8.74
CA ILE A 133 -16.89 4.85 -9.13
C ILE A 133 -18.38 5.22 -9.06
N SER A 134 -18.69 6.38 -8.49
CA SER A 134 -20.07 6.87 -8.40
C SER A 134 -20.11 8.37 -8.68
N PRO A 135 -20.92 8.86 -9.63
CA PRO A 135 -21.08 10.28 -9.86
C PRO A 135 -21.84 10.94 -8.71
N GLY A 136 -21.50 12.18 -8.37
CA GLY A 136 -22.23 12.97 -7.38
C GLY A 136 -21.68 14.39 -7.23
N GLY A 137 -22.56 15.39 -7.22
CA GLY A 137 -22.17 16.78 -6.96
C GLY A 137 -21.20 17.39 -7.97
N GLY A 138 -21.25 16.96 -9.24
CA GLY A 138 -20.38 17.45 -10.32
C GLY A 138 -18.98 16.83 -10.35
N GLN A 139 -18.74 15.76 -9.60
CA GLN A 139 -17.48 15.02 -9.52
C GLN A 139 -17.76 13.52 -9.43
N PHE A 140 -16.70 12.71 -9.41
CA PHE A 140 -16.76 11.26 -9.29
C PHE A 140 -16.12 10.80 -7.98
N MET A 141 -16.86 10.02 -7.19
CA MET A 141 -16.37 9.45 -5.94
C MET A 141 -15.72 8.10 -6.24
N LEU A 142 -14.46 7.92 -5.83
CA LEU A 142 -13.76 6.64 -5.88
C LEU A 142 -13.81 5.97 -4.51
N ALA A 143 -14.33 4.74 -4.47
CA ALA A 143 -14.40 3.93 -3.27
C ALA A 143 -13.72 2.58 -3.47
N ILE A 144 -13.16 2.03 -2.40
CA ILE A 144 -12.74 0.62 -2.31
C ILE A 144 -13.87 -0.16 -1.63
N THR A 145 -14.19 -1.34 -2.15
CA THR A 145 -15.11 -2.30 -1.55
C THR A 145 -14.40 -3.62 -1.31
N VAL A 146 -14.73 -4.31 -0.22
CA VAL A 146 -14.32 -5.70 0.01
C VAL A 146 -15.41 -6.63 -0.50
N ARG A 147 -15.02 -7.73 -1.16
CA ARG A 147 -15.93 -8.74 -1.71
C ARG A 147 -16.08 -9.95 -0.79
#